data_AF-A0A7V8BD75-F1
#
_entry.id   AF-A0A7V8BD75-F1
#
_cell.length_a   1.000
_cell.length_b   1.000
_cell.length_c   1.000
_cell.angle_alpha   90.00
_cell.angle_beta   90.00
_cell.angle_gamma   90.00
#
_symmetry.space_group_name_H-M   'P 1'
#
loop_
_entity.id
_entity.type
_entity.pdbx_description
1 polymer ?
#
loop_
_entity_poly.entity_id
_entity_poly.type
_entity_poly.pdbx_seq_one_letter_code
_entity_poly.pdbx_strand_id
1 'polypeptide(L)'
;MKVGLLVTCLVDMMRPSIGFAALKLLETAGCGVLVPASQTCCGQPGYNSGDREGARRLAAKLVEEFEACDYLVAPSGSCSGMVKTHYPEL
;
A
#
# COMPACT_ATOMS: atom_id res chain seq x y z
N MET A 1 -0.75 14.18 -11.94
CA MET A 1 -0.22 13.53 -10.72
C MET A 1 -0.55 12.06 -10.78
N LYS A 2 0.47 11.21 -10.70
CA LYS A 2 0.35 9.75 -10.73
C LYS A 2 0.34 9.23 -9.29
N VAL A 3 -0.77 8.63 -8.89
CA VAL A 3 -0.97 8.13 -7.51
C VAL A 3 -1.01 6.62 -7.53
N GLY A 4 -0.19 5.98 -6.71
CA GLY A 4 -0.31 4.56 -6.39
C GLY A 4 -1.37 4.35 -5.33
N LEU A 5 -2.41 3.56 -5.62
CA LEU A 5 -3.36 3.12 -4.60
C LEU A 5 -2.94 1.74 -4.08
N LEU A 6 -2.39 1.72 -2.86
CA LEU A 6 -2.21 0.50 -2.10
C LEU A 6 -3.57 0.14 -1.51
N VAL A 7 -4.27 -0.83 -2.11
CA VAL A 7 -5.62 -1.25 -1.69
C VAL A 7 -5.61 -1.75 -0.25
N THR A 8 -4.52 -2.42 0.16
CA THR A 8 -4.30 -3.10 1.45
C THR A 8 -5.05 -4.43 1.57
N CYS A 9 -4.43 -5.40 2.25
CA CYS A 9 -4.91 -6.77 2.34
C CYS A 9 -6.29 -6.90 3.01
N LEU A 10 -6.56 -6.12 4.07
CA LEU A 10 -7.84 -6.18 4.78
C LEU A 10 -8.97 -5.50 4.00
N VAL A 11 -8.69 -4.38 3.32
CA VAL A 11 -9.71 -3.74 2.47
C VAL A 11 -10.07 -4.67 1.34
N ASP A 12 -9.08 -5.26 0.66
CA ASP A 12 -9.32 -6.16 -0.48
C ASP A 12 -10.16 -7.39 -0.07
N MET A 13 -9.79 -8.06 1.02
CA MET A 13 -10.47 -9.30 1.45
C MET A 13 -11.79 -9.06 2.20
N MET A 14 -11.90 -7.99 3.00
CA MET A 14 -13.01 -7.83 3.95
C MET A 14 -14.00 -6.75 3.54
N ARG A 15 -13.53 -5.64 2.96
CA ARG A 15 -14.33 -4.44 2.68
C ARG A 15 -13.93 -3.79 1.35
N PRO A 16 -14.06 -4.51 0.21
CA PRO A 16 -13.54 -4.04 -1.08
C PRO A 16 -14.20 -2.73 -1.54
N SER A 17 -15.41 -2.43 -1.08
CA SER A 17 -16.08 -1.15 -1.35
C SER A 17 -15.28 0.08 -0.89
N ILE A 18 -14.41 -0.06 0.12
CA ILE A 18 -13.50 1.02 0.55
C ILE A 18 -12.44 1.30 -0.53
N GLY A 19 -11.87 0.25 -1.11
CA GLY A 19 -10.89 0.38 -2.20
C GLY A 19 -11.49 1.05 -3.43
N PHE A 20 -12.69 0.62 -3.84
CA PHE A 20 -13.41 1.26 -4.94
C PHE A 20 -13.80 2.72 -4.65
N ALA A 21 -14.21 3.03 -3.41
CA ALA A 21 -14.51 4.41 -3.02
C ALA A 21 -13.27 5.30 -3.04
N ALA A 22 -12.12 4.80 -2.57
CA ALA A 22 -10.85 5.51 -2.61
C ALA A 22 -10.39 5.76 -4.06
N LEU A 23 -10.47 4.75 -4.92
CA LEU A 23 -10.18 4.87 -6.36
C LEU A 23 -11.03 5.96 -7.00
N LYS A 24 -12.36 5.89 -6.82
CA LYS A 24 -13.30 6.88 -7.37
C LYS A 24 -13.00 8.30 -6.89
N LEU A 25 -12.65 8.47 -5.62
CA LEU A 25 -12.29 9.78 -5.06
C LEU A 25 -11.03 10.34 -5.74
N LEU A 26 -9.99 9.52 -5.89
CA LEU A 26 -8.72 9.92 -6.52
C LEU A 26 -8.91 10.28 -8.00
N GLU A 27 -9.65 9.46 -8.74
CA GLU A 27 -9.97 9.72 -10.15
C GLU A 27 -10.80 11.00 -10.32
N THR A 28 -11.79 11.21 -9.46
CA THR A 28 -12.63 12.44 -9.47
C THR A 28 -11.80 13.69 -9.16
N ALA A 29 -10.75 13.55 -8.34
CA ALA A 29 -9.79 14.62 -8.07
C ALA A 29 -8.79 14.87 -9.22
N GLY A 30 -8.91 14.14 -10.34
CA GLY A 30 -8.05 14.30 -11.53
C GLY A 30 -6.71 13.57 -11.45
N CYS A 31 -6.56 12.60 -10.53
CA CYS A 31 -5.34 11.80 -10.42
C CYS A 31 -5.32 10.66 -11.46
N GLY A 32 -4.15 10.39 -12.04
CA GLY A 32 -3.92 9.14 -12.75
C GLY A 32 -3.58 8.05 -11.74
N VAL A 33 -4.46 7.07 -11.55
CA VAL A 33 -4.32 6.07 -10.47
C VAL A 33 -3.70 4.78 -11.00
N LEU A 34 -2.60 4.35 -10.38
CA LEU A 34 -1.98 3.06 -10.60
C LEU A 34 -2.44 2.09 -9.50
N VAL A 35 -2.97 0.94 -9.91
CA VAL A 35 -3.33 -0.17 -9.01
C VAL A 35 -2.62 -1.42 -9.55
N PRO A 36 -1.40 -1.74 -9.08
CA PRO A 36 -0.70 -2.93 -9.54
C PRO A 36 -1.48 -4.19 -9.16
N ALA A 37 -1.77 -5.06 -10.14
CA ALA A 37 -2.43 -6.34 -9.89
C ALA A 37 -1.55 -7.30 -9.06
N SER A 38 -0.24 -7.06 -9.06
CA SER A 38 0.73 -7.82 -8.28
C SER A 38 0.80 -7.41 -6.82
N GLN A 39 0.21 -6.27 -6.42
CA GLN A 39 0.36 -5.74 -5.06
C GLN A 39 -0.12 -6.75 -4.00
N THR A 40 0.55 -6.76 -2.85
CA THR A 40 0.24 -7.71 -1.76
C THR A 40 0.16 -6.98 -0.40
N CYS A 41 0.67 -7.59 0.67
CA CYS A 41 0.67 -7.03 2.02
C CYS A 41 1.81 -6.02 2.19
N CYS A 42 1.59 -4.99 2.99
CA CYS A 42 2.63 -4.03 3.39
C CYS A 42 3.71 -4.60 4.33
N GLY A 43 3.54 -5.85 4.80
CA GLY A 43 4.49 -6.54 5.68
C GLY A 43 4.31 -6.26 7.18
N GLN A 44 3.37 -5.40 7.58
CA GLN A 44 3.18 -5.03 8.98
C GLN A 44 2.93 -6.21 9.95
N PRO A 45 2.12 -7.24 9.60
CA PRO A 45 1.94 -8.38 10.49
C PRO A 45 3.24 -9.14 10.78
N GLY A 46 4.08 -9.35 9.75
CA GLY A 46 5.39 -9.98 9.89
C GLY A 46 6.37 -9.13 10.70
N TYR A 47 6.36 -7.81 10.47
CA TYR A 47 7.14 -6.87 11.28
C TYR A 47 6.80 -6.97 12.78
N ASN A 48 5.50 -6.95 13.09
CA ASN A 48 5.01 -7.01 14.48
C ASN A 48 5.28 -8.37 15.14
N SER A 49 5.33 -9.47 14.39
CA SER A 49 5.62 -10.81 14.92
C SER A 49 7.11 -11.14 15.03
N GLY A 50 7.99 -10.24 14.56
CA GLY A 50 9.44 -10.44 14.57
C GLY A 50 10.01 -11.06 13.30
N ASP A 51 9.19 -11.38 12.29
CA ASP A 51 9.64 -11.80 10.96
C ASP A 51 10.12 -10.59 10.13
N ARG A 52 11.28 -10.05 10.53
CA ARG A 52 11.92 -8.90 9.88
C ARG A 52 12.33 -9.21 8.44
N GLU A 53 12.74 -10.45 8.15
CA GLU A 53 13.18 -10.84 6.81
C GLU A 53 11.99 -10.91 5.83
N GLY A 54 10.89 -11.54 6.25
CA GLY A 54 9.64 -11.55 5.49
C GLY A 54 9.08 -10.14 5.28
N ALA A 55 9.10 -9.30 6.31
CA ALA A 55 8.70 -7.91 6.20
C ALA A 55 9.58 -7.14 5.20
N ARG A 56 10.91 -7.31 5.22
CA ARG A 56 11.83 -6.67 4.27
C ARG A 56 11.58 -7.07 2.84
N ARG A 57 11.32 -8.37 2.56
CA ARG A 57 10.99 -8.84 1.21
C ARG A 57 9.70 -8.20 0.69
N LEU A 58 8.67 -8.11 1.52
CA LEU A 58 7.41 -7.46 1.15
C LEU A 58 7.57 -5.95 0.95
N ALA A 59 8.39 -5.29 1.78
CA ALA A 59 8.68 -3.88 1.65
C ALA A 59 9.40 -3.56 0.34
N ALA A 60 10.44 -4.32 -0.02
CA ALA A 60 11.16 -4.15 -1.27
C ALA A 60 10.25 -4.30 -2.50
N LYS A 61 9.40 -5.34 -2.49
CA LYS A 61 8.41 -5.55 -3.55
C LYS A 61 7.42 -4.39 -3.67
N LEU A 62 6.91 -3.88 -2.54
CA LEU A 62 5.99 -2.73 -2.56
C LEU A 62 6.69 -1.48 -3.11
N VAL A 63 7.94 -1.24 -2.73
CA VAL A 63 8.71 -0.11 -3.28
C VAL A 63 8.85 -0.25 -4.80
N GLU A 64 9.24 -1.41 -5.32
CA GLU A 64 9.35 -1.65 -6.76
C GLU A 64 8.01 -1.40 -7.51
N GLU A 65 6.89 -1.81 -6.91
CA GLU A 65 5.56 -1.63 -7.52
C GLU A 65 5.09 -0.18 -7.60
N PHE A 66 5.60 0.68 -6.72
CA PHE A 66 5.06 2.03 -6.51
C PHE A 66 6.09 3.16 -6.61
N GLU A 67 7.40 2.89 -6.76
CA GLU A 67 8.47 3.91 -6.78
C GLU A 67 8.32 4.92 -7.94
N ALA A 68 7.66 4.52 -9.02
CA ALA A 68 7.38 5.37 -10.17
C ALA A 68 6.11 6.24 -10.03
N CYS A 69 5.51 6.30 -8.83
CA CYS A 69 4.36 7.15 -8.52
C CYS A 69 4.80 8.38 -7.69
N ASP A 70 4.10 9.50 -7.88
CA ASP A 70 4.38 10.73 -7.12
C ASP A 70 3.98 10.58 -5.64
N TYR A 71 2.89 9.84 -5.40
CA TYR A 71 2.35 9.59 -4.06
C TYR A 71 1.84 8.15 -3.95
N LEU A 72 1.99 7.58 -2.75
CA LEU A 72 1.31 6.37 -2.34
C LEU A 72 0.13 6.73 -1.42
N VAL A 73 -1.07 6.28 -1.77
CA VAL A 73 -2.28 6.42 -0.96
C VAL A 73 -2.72 5.04 -0.49
N ALA A 74 -2.94 4.90 0.81
CA ALA A 74 -3.47 3.67 1.40
C ALA A 74 -4.64 3.99 2.35
N PRO A 75 -5.82 3.37 2.16
CA PRO A 75 -6.96 3.51 3.07
C PRO A 75 -6.78 2.68 4.35
N SER A 76 -5.59 2.74 4.95
CA SER A 76 -5.24 2.08 6.21
C SER A 76 -4.13 2.85 6.90
N GLY A 77 -4.41 3.37 8.11
CA GLY A 77 -3.40 4.02 8.93
C GLY A 77 -2.25 3.09 9.29
N SER A 78 -2.51 1.80 9.44
CA SER A 78 -1.51 0.80 9.82
C SER A 78 -0.55 0.51 8.66
N CYS A 79 -1.05 0.38 7.44
CA CYS A 79 -0.22 0.22 6.24
C CYS A 79 0.56 1.50 5.93
N SER A 80 -0.08 2.67 6.04
CA SER A 80 0.60 3.96 5.86
C SER A 80 1.71 4.17 6.88
N GLY A 81 1.47 3.84 8.15
CA GLY A 81 2.49 3.90 9.21
C GLY A 81 3.64 2.91 8.97
N MET A 82 3.33 1.70 8.52
CA MET A 82 4.35 0.71 8.15
C MET A 82 5.28 1.26 7.06
N VAL A 83 4.72 1.75 5.96
CA VAL A 83 5.49 2.27 4.83
C VAL A 83 6.26 3.53 5.23
N LYS A 84 5.62 4.48 5.93
CA LYS A 84 6.23 5.79 6.21
C LYS A 84 7.25 5.76 7.34
N THR A 85 7.01 4.96 8.37
CA THR A 85 7.78 5.00 9.62
C THR A 85 8.70 3.80 9.77
N HIS A 86 8.24 2.59 9.42
CA HIS A 86 8.95 1.36 9.76
C HIS A 86 9.78 0.77 8.61
N TYR A 87 9.48 1.09 7.34
CA TYR A 87 10.32 0.66 6.21
C TYR A 87 11.79 1.10 6.32
N PRO A 88 12.12 2.32 6.80
CA PRO A 88 13.52 2.71 7.01
C PRO A 88 14.26 1.88 8.07
N GLU A 89 13.55 1.15 8.93
CA GLU A 89 14.12 0.27 9.96
C GLU A 89 14.26 -1.20 9.51
N LEU A 90 13.79 -1.50 8.28
CA LEU A 90 13.89 -2.83 7.68
C LEU A 90 15.22 -3.00 6.96
#